data_AF-A0A949ZTF4-F1
#
_entry.id   AF-A0A949ZTF4-F1
#
_cell.length_a   1.000
_cell.length_b   1.000
_cell.length_c   1.000
_cell.angle_alpha   90.00
_cell.angle_beta   90.00
_cell.angle_gamma   90.00
#
_symmetry.space_group_name_H-M   'P 1'
#
loop_
_entity.id
_entity.type
_entity.pdbx_description
1 polymer ?
#
loop_
_entity_poly.entity_id
_entity_poly.type
_entity_poly.pdbx_seq_one_letter_code
_entity_poly.pdbx_strand_id
1 'polypeptide(L)'
;MIVDLALKGGHGPAGRLQNTRRLMDEALATAMVSGYETHIPSVNLPDPNDRHVVAAGVAPGASVILTLNLRHFPAKELKKFSLRREIPDTFLSALYDEVPDLMIASLANARRSLTKTAVSASDFIGILAANKLVELAKRAEKHLRDLSGVAP
;
A
#
# COMPACT_ATOMS: atom_id res chain seq x y z
N MET A 1 4.52 7.53 5.51
CA MET A 1 3.50 6.46 5.56
C MET A 1 4.22 5.13 5.41
N ILE A 2 3.85 4.11 6.19
CA ILE A 2 4.33 2.74 6.03
C ILE A 2 3.20 1.89 5.47
N VAL A 3 3.51 1.03 4.50
CA VAL A 3 2.58 0.02 4.01
C VAL A 3 2.99 -1.31 4.63
N ASP A 4 2.11 -1.86 5.46
CA ASP A 4 2.25 -3.23 5.94
C ASP A 4 1.90 -4.18 4.80
N LEU A 5 2.92 -4.61 4.07
CA LEU A 5 2.79 -5.67 3.09
C LEU A 5 2.85 -7.00 3.84
N ALA A 6 1.79 -7.33 4.58
CA ALA A 6 1.65 -8.61 5.24
C ALA A 6 1.49 -9.74 4.21
N LEU A 7 2.58 -10.09 3.53
CA LEU A 7 2.74 -11.33 2.78
C LEU A 7 3.08 -12.46 3.76
N LYS A 8 2.22 -12.72 4.75
CA LYS A 8 2.28 -14.00 5.49
C LYS A 8 1.74 -15.09 4.54
N GLY A 9 2.54 -15.50 3.56
CA GLY A 9 2.18 -16.59 2.62
C GLY A 9 2.96 -16.76 1.31
N GLY A 10 3.97 -15.96 0.99
CA GLY A 10 4.63 -16.02 -0.32
C GLY A 10 5.75 -17.06 -0.44
N HIS A 11 5.45 -18.33 -0.70
CA HIS A 11 6.46 -19.33 -1.15
C HIS A 11 6.75 -19.18 -2.65
N GLY A 12 7.15 -17.99 -3.09
CA GLY A 12 7.63 -17.78 -4.46
C GLY A 12 9.06 -18.31 -4.63
N PRO A 13 9.47 -18.74 -5.85
CA PRO A 13 10.88 -19.07 -6.10
C PRO A 13 11.76 -17.88 -5.69
N ALA A 14 12.82 -18.14 -4.93
CA ALA A 14 13.66 -17.11 -4.30
C ALA A 14 14.00 -15.95 -5.27
N GLY A 15 14.38 -16.28 -6.52
CA GLY A 15 14.72 -15.30 -7.55
C GLY A 15 13.62 -14.27 -7.88
N ARG A 16 12.35 -14.63 -7.73
CA ARG A 16 11.24 -13.67 -7.92
C ARG A 16 11.17 -12.67 -6.78
N LEU A 17 11.40 -13.10 -5.55
CA LEU A 17 11.41 -12.20 -4.39
C LEU A 17 12.57 -11.20 -4.47
N GLN A 18 13.78 -11.66 -4.84
CA GLN A 18 14.92 -10.74 -5.00
C GLN A 18 14.70 -9.74 -6.13
N ASN A 19 14.15 -10.16 -7.28
CA ASN A 19 13.86 -9.23 -8.37
C ASN A 19 12.77 -8.23 -7.99
N THR A 20 11.70 -8.67 -7.31
CA THR A 20 10.66 -7.77 -6.81
C THR A 20 11.25 -6.75 -5.83
N ARG A 21 12.08 -7.19 -4.88
CA ARG A 21 12.76 -6.28 -3.94
C ARG A 21 13.60 -5.25 -4.67
N ARG A 22 14.46 -5.67 -5.61
CA ARG A 22 15.28 -4.74 -6.41
C ARG A 22 14.43 -3.70 -7.13
N LEU A 23 13.34 -4.13 -7.78
CA LEU A 23 12.43 -3.20 -8.48
C LEU A 23 11.73 -2.24 -7.52
N MET A 24 11.39 -2.68 -6.31
CA MET A 24 10.82 -1.80 -5.27
C MET A 24 11.85 -0.78 -4.76
N ASP A 25 13.08 -1.22 -4.51
CA ASP A 25 14.19 -0.36 -4.07
C ASP A 25 14.53 0.68 -5.15
N GLU A 26 14.52 0.29 -6.43
CA GLU A 26 14.74 1.21 -7.57
C GLU A 26 13.58 2.20 -7.76
N ALA A 27 12.33 1.75 -7.63
CA ALA A 27 11.16 2.60 -7.80
C ALA A 27 11.01 3.65 -6.69
N LEU A 28 11.51 3.35 -5.48
CA LEU A 28 11.41 4.20 -4.31
C LEU A 28 12.75 4.25 -3.57
N ALA A 29 13.76 4.85 -4.20
CA ALA A 29 15.14 4.90 -3.69
C ALA A 29 15.27 5.44 -2.25
N THR A 30 14.33 6.26 -1.80
CA THR A 30 14.32 6.86 -0.45
C THR A 30 13.36 6.14 0.53
N ALA A 31 12.73 5.05 0.13
CA ALA A 31 11.77 4.32 0.99
C ALA A 31 12.43 3.28 1.90
N MET A 32 13.71 2.96 1.69
CA MET A 32 14.45 2.05 2.57
C MET A 32 14.70 2.73 3.92
N VAL A 33 14.18 2.12 4.99
CA VAL A 33 14.40 2.56 6.37
C VAL A 33 15.47 1.67 7.00
N SER A 34 16.51 2.29 7.55
CA SER A 34 17.58 1.62 8.30
C SER A 34 17.64 2.14 9.75
N GLY A 35 18.28 1.39 10.65
CA GLY A 35 18.48 1.79 12.05
C GLY A 35 17.23 1.71 12.93
N TYR A 36 16.11 1.20 12.38
CA TYR A 36 14.87 1.05 13.11
C TYR A 36 14.92 -0.03 14.19
N GLU A 37 15.91 -0.93 14.14
CA GLU A 37 16.07 -2.05 15.05
C GLU A 37 16.16 -1.61 16.51
N THR A 38 16.72 -0.42 16.75
CA THR A 38 16.83 0.20 18.08
C THR A 38 15.47 0.51 18.72
N HIS A 39 14.42 0.69 17.91
CA HIS A 39 13.07 0.96 18.40
C HIS A 39 12.29 -0.31 18.71
N ILE A 40 12.64 -1.47 18.12
CA ILE A 40 11.90 -2.74 18.26
C ILE A 40 11.63 -3.12 19.73
N PRO A 41 12.59 -3.02 20.67
CA PRO A 41 12.35 -3.41 22.07
C PRO A 41 11.26 -2.60 22.76
N SER A 42 11.01 -1.36 22.32
CA SER A 42 10.00 -0.47 22.91
C SER A 42 8.59 -0.71 22.36
N VAL A 43 8.46 -1.43 21.25
CA VAL A 43 7.17 -1.73 20.61
C VAL A 43 6.54 -2.95 21.26
N ASN A 44 5.32 -2.81 21.76
CA ASN A 44 4.52 -3.92 22.27
C ASN A 44 3.30 -4.16 21.37
N LEU A 45 3.24 -5.30 20.70
CA LEU A 45 2.13 -5.70 19.83
C LEU A 45 1.67 -7.13 20.14
N PRO A 46 0.43 -7.50 19.76
CA PRO A 46 -0.06 -8.87 19.93
C PRO A 46 0.83 -9.92 19.24
N ASP A 47 1.38 -9.60 18.06
CA ASP A 47 2.37 -10.43 17.37
C ASP A 47 3.76 -9.78 17.49
N PRO A 48 4.71 -10.40 18.22
CA PRO A 48 6.07 -9.90 18.33
C PRO A 48 6.79 -9.77 16.99
N ASN A 49 6.38 -10.54 15.98
CA ASN A 49 6.96 -10.47 14.63
C ASN A 49 6.53 -9.22 13.89
N ASP A 50 5.45 -8.53 14.26
CA ASP A 50 4.98 -7.34 13.55
C ASP A 50 5.59 -6.04 14.12
N ARG A 51 6.38 -6.13 15.19
CA ARG A 51 7.03 -4.97 15.86
C ARG A 51 7.94 -4.18 14.95
N HIS A 52 8.59 -4.84 13.99
CA HIS A 52 9.49 -4.19 13.04
C HIS A 52 8.76 -3.17 12.15
N VAL A 53 7.48 -3.40 11.83
CA VAL A 53 6.68 -2.48 11.01
C VAL A 53 6.47 -1.14 11.74
N VAL A 54 6.16 -1.19 13.04
CA VAL A 54 6.02 0.03 13.85
C VAL A 54 7.37 0.72 14.02
N ALA A 55 8.42 -0.05 14.35
CA ALA A 55 9.77 0.49 14.49
C ALA A 55 10.24 1.21 13.21
N ALA A 56 10.01 0.60 12.04
CA ALA A 56 10.32 1.17 10.73
C ALA A 56 9.45 2.39 10.38
N GLY A 57 8.27 2.54 10.99
CA GLY A 57 7.47 3.76 10.90
C GLY A 57 7.96 4.87 11.81
N VAL A 58 8.45 4.53 13.00
CA VAL A 58 8.95 5.50 13.99
C VAL A 58 10.24 6.15 13.52
N ALA A 59 11.21 5.37 13.03
CA ALA A 59 12.53 5.88 12.63
C ALA A 59 12.47 7.06 11.63
N PRO A 60 11.66 7.02 10.54
CA PRO A 60 11.50 8.14 9.62
C PRO A 60 10.38 9.12 10.01
N GLY A 61 9.71 8.95 11.15
CA GLY A 61 8.62 9.83 11.59
C GLY A 61 7.33 9.68 10.76
N ALA A 62 6.98 8.47 10.32
CA ALA A 62 5.70 8.23 9.67
C ALA A 62 4.53 8.52 10.62
N SER A 63 3.39 8.96 10.07
CA SER A 63 2.17 9.22 10.82
C SER A 63 1.11 8.12 10.68
N VAL A 64 1.21 7.29 9.64
CA VAL A 64 0.21 6.25 9.33
C VAL A 64 0.84 4.94 8.88
N ILE A 65 0.27 3.84 9.36
CA ILE A 65 0.47 2.46 8.87
C ILE A 65 -0.78 2.07 8.07
N LEU A 66 -0.61 1.81 6.78
CA LEU A 66 -1.65 1.22 5.94
C LEU A 66 -1.62 -0.30 6.09
N THR A 67 -2.71 -0.90 6.57
CA THR A 67 -2.81 -2.34 6.78
C THR A 67 -4.26 -2.83 6.70
N LEU A 68 -4.44 -4.05 6.19
CA LEU A 68 -5.70 -4.80 6.31
C LEU A 68 -5.80 -5.56 7.64
N ASN A 69 -4.67 -5.81 8.31
CA ASN A 69 -4.59 -6.62 9.54
C ASN A 69 -4.71 -5.75 10.78
N LEU A 70 -5.83 -5.02 10.90
CA LEU A 70 -6.05 -4.08 12.00
C LEU A 70 -5.76 -4.69 13.38
N ARG A 71 -6.16 -5.95 13.62
CA ARG A 71 -5.91 -6.66 14.89
C ARG A 71 -4.42 -6.74 15.31
N HIS A 72 -3.49 -6.76 14.36
CA HIS A 72 -2.04 -6.83 14.65
C HIS A 72 -1.48 -5.47 15.06
N PHE A 73 -2.19 -4.39 14.71
CA PHE A 73 -1.79 -3.03 15.01
C PHE A 73 -2.90 -2.33 15.82
N PRO A 74 -3.07 -2.63 17.11
CA PRO A 74 -4.08 -1.96 17.93
C PRO A 74 -3.83 -0.45 18.02
N ALA A 75 -4.87 0.36 17.79
CA ALA A 75 -4.74 1.82 17.78
C ALA A 75 -4.18 2.39 19.10
N LYS A 76 -4.47 1.76 20.23
CA LYS A 76 -3.93 2.15 21.54
C LYS A 76 -2.41 2.02 21.62
N GLU A 77 -1.85 0.97 21.02
CA GLU A 77 -0.41 0.74 21.00
C GLU A 77 0.28 1.70 20.02
N LEU A 78 -0.30 1.91 18.84
CA LEU A 78 0.26 2.84 17.84
C LEU A 78 0.28 4.30 18.31
N LYS A 79 -0.74 4.74 19.07
CA LYS A 79 -0.82 6.11 19.60
C LYS A 79 0.39 6.51 20.45
N LYS A 80 1.06 5.53 21.10
CA LYS A 80 2.28 5.78 21.90
C LYS A 80 3.44 6.30 21.05
N PHE A 81 3.37 6.08 19.73
CA PHE A 81 4.39 6.41 18.75
C PHE A 81 3.93 7.48 17.75
N SER A 82 2.83 8.20 18.05
CA SER A 82 2.21 9.16 17.12
C SER A 82 1.79 8.53 15.78
N LEU A 83 1.58 7.21 15.77
CA LEU A 83 1.14 6.45 14.61
C LEU A 83 -0.37 6.18 14.70
N ARG A 84 -1.03 6.19 13.54
CA ARG A 84 -2.38 5.64 13.36
C ARG A 84 -2.36 4.52 12.34
N ARG A 85 -3.38 3.67 12.38
CA ARG A 85 -3.63 2.66 11.34
C ARG A 85 -4.75 3.13 10.43
N GLU A 86 -4.67 2.77 9.16
CA GLU A 86 -5.74 3.01 8.20
C GLU A 86 -5.83 1.88 7.18
N ILE A 87 -7.03 1.62 6.67
CA ILE A 87 -7.24 0.63 5.62
C ILE A 87 -6.90 1.29 4.27
N PRO A 88 -6.22 0.58 3.35
CA PRO A 88 -5.84 1.14 2.06
C PRO A 88 -6.99 1.76 1.26
N ASP A 89 -8.16 1.12 1.24
CA ASP A 89 -9.32 1.62 0.48
C ASP A 89 -9.79 2.99 0.97
N THR A 90 -9.91 3.16 2.30
CA THR A 90 -10.28 4.43 2.92
C THR A 90 -9.24 5.51 2.63
N PHE A 91 -7.95 5.19 2.78
CA PHE A 91 -6.87 6.15 2.53
C PHE A 91 -6.83 6.59 1.06
N LEU A 92 -6.87 5.65 0.12
CA LEU A 92 -6.81 5.96 -1.31
C LEU A 92 -8.08 6.64 -1.81
N SER A 93 -9.23 6.32 -1.23
CA SER A 93 -10.49 7.02 -1.52
C SER A 93 -10.47 8.46 -1.04
N ALA A 94 -9.93 8.73 0.15
CA ALA A 94 -9.74 10.10 0.63
C ALA A 94 -8.76 10.88 -0.28
N LEU A 95 -7.67 10.24 -0.69
CA LEU A 95 -6.71 10.85 -1.61
C LEU A 95 -7.32 11.12 -2.99
N TYR A 96 -8.19 10.23 -3.47
CA TYR A 96 -8.98 10.46 -4.67
C TYR A 96 -9.89 11.68 -4.53
N ASP A 97 -10.59 11.81 -3.40
CA ASP A 97 -11.50 12.93 -3.18
C ASP A 97 -10.74 14.27 -3.09
N GLU A 98 -9.46 14.25 -2.67
CA GLU A 98 -8.59 15.42 -2.58
C GLU A 98 -7.94 15.79 -3.93
N VAL A 99 -7.41 14.81 -4.66
CA VAL A 99 -6.65 15.00 -5.92
C VAL A 99 -7.09 14.02 -7.01
N PRO A 100 -8.33 14.13 -7.53
CA PRO A 100 -8.92 13.14 -8.41
C PRO A 100 -8.14 12.93 -9.71
N ASP A 101 -7.68 14.01 -10.36
CA ASP A 101 -6.98 13.93 -11.65
C ASP A 101 -5.65 13.16 -11.54
N LEU A 102 -4.87 13.45 -10.50
CA LEU A 102 -3.60 12.76 -10.24
C LEU A 102 -3.83 11.29 -9.88
N MET A 103 -4.88 11.01 -9.12
CA MET A 103 -5.24 9.64 -8.77
C MET A 103 -5.69 8.84 -9.98
N ILE A 104 -6.51 9.39 -10.87
CA ILE A 104 -6.91 8.74 -12.12
C ILE A 104 -5.70 8.49 -13.03
N ALA A 105 -4.81 9.48 -13.19
CA ALA A 105 -3.58 9.30 -13.97
C ALA A 105 -2.69 8.19 -13.38
N SER A 106 -2.57 8.14 -12.05
CA SER A 106 -1.81 7.11 -11.33
C SER A 106 -2.43 5.72 -11.50
N LEU A 107 -3.76 5.61 -11.43
CA LEU A 107 -4.50 4.37 -11.68
C LEU A 107 -4.36 3.90 -13.13
N ALA A 108 -4.42 4.81 -14.10
CA ALA A 108 -4.18 4.50 -15.50
C ALA A 108 -2.75 3.96 -15.73
N ASN A 109 -1.74 4.56 -15.08
CA ASN A 109 -0.36 4.07 -15.09
C ASN A 109 -0.24 2.68 -14.46
N ALA A 110 -0.87 2.47 -13.29
CA ALA A 110 -0.88 1.17 -12.62
C ALA A 110 -1.54 0.08 -13.46
N ARG A 111 -2.63 0.40 -14.17
CA ARG A 111 -3.25 -0.54 -15.12
C ARG A 111 -2.29 -0.88 -16.27
N ARG A 112 -1.65 0.13 -16.87
CA ARG A 112 -0.72 -0.06 -18.00
C ARG A 112 0.52 -0.87 -17.62
N SER A 113 0.96 -0.83 -16.36
CA SER A 113 2.09 -1.64 -15.89
C SER A 113 1.78 -3.13 -15.76
N LEU A 114 0.50 -3.54 -15.81
CA LEU A 114 0.06 -4.95 -15.88
C LEU A 114 0.25 -5.52 -17.31
N THR A 115 1.48 -5.45 -17.80
CA THR A 115 1.86 -5.73 -19.20
C THR A 115 1.64 -7.18 -19.61
N LYS A 116 1.69 -8.13 -18.66
CA LYS A 116 1.53 -9.57 -18.96
C LYS A 116 0.08 -9.95 -19.30
N THR A 117 -0.90 -9.27 -18.70
CA THR A 117 -2.32 -9.63 -18.80
C THR A 117 -3.12 -8.67 -19.67
N ALA A 118 -2.54 -7.53 -20.08
CA ALA A 118 -3.17 -6.52 -20.95
C ALA A 118 -4.61 -6.16 -20.49
N VAL A 119 -4.73 -5.82 -19.21
CA VAL A 119 -6.01 -5.67 -18.51
C VAL A 119 -6.80 -4.47 -19.06
N SER A 120 -8.07 -4.70 -19.41
CA SER A 120 -9.00 -3.62 -19.79
C SER A 120 -9.29 -2.69 -18.61
N ALA A 121 -9.80 -1.48 -18.87
CA ALA A 121 -10.16 -0.57 -17.78
C ALA A 121 -11.24 -1.18 -16.86
N SER A 122 -12.22 -1.89 -17.43
CA SER A 122 -13.29 -2.55 -16.67
C SER A 122 -12.75 -3.69 -15.80
N ASP A 123 -11.90 -4.55 -16.36
CA ASP A 123 -11.30 -5.64 -15.60
C ASP A 123 -10.39 -5.10 -14.48
N PHE A 124 -9.71 -3.98 -14.72
CA PHE A 124 -8.89 -3.33 -13.71
C PHE A 124 -9.72 -2.84 -12.51
N ILE A 125 -10.89 -2.24 -12.75
CA ILE A 125 -11.84 -1.89 -11.68
C ILE A 125 -12.25 -3.14 -10.89
N GLY A 126 -12.54 -4.25 -11.60
CA GLY A 126 -12.84 -5.54 -10.97
C GLY A 126 -11.70 -6.05 -10.08
N ILE A 127 -10.45 -5.91 -10.54
CA ILE A 127 -9.24 -6.28 -9.77
C ILE A 127 -9.12 -5.42 -8.51
N LEU A 128 -9.32 -4.11 -8.59
CA LEU A 128 -9.29 -3.22 -7.41
C LEU A 128 -10.31 -3.68 -6.37
N ALA A 129 -11.56 -3.90 -6.77
CA ALA A 129 -12.62 -4.36 -5.87
C ALA A 129 -12.31 -5.72 -5.24
N ALA A 130 -11.80 -6.68 -6.04
CA ALA A 130 -11.41 -8.01 -5.55
C ALA A 130 -10.29 -7.94 -4.49
N ASN A 131 -9.40 -6.94 -4.60
CA ASN A 131 -8.31 -6.69 -3.66
C ASN A 131 -8.69 -5.73 -2.51
N LYS A 132 -9.98 -5.65 -2.17
CA LYS A 132 -10.51 -4.85 -1.06
C LYS A 132 -10.37 -3.33 -1.25
N LEU A 133 -10.27 -2.84 -2.48
CA LEU A 133 -10.30 -1.42 -2.84
C LEU A 133 -11.67 -1.07 -3.47
N VAL A 134 -12.75 -1.38 -2.76
CA VAL A 134 -14.12 -1.34 -3.29
C VAL A 134 -14.60 0.10 -3.48
N GLU A 135 -14.33 0.96 -2.51
CA GLU A 135 -14.71 2.36 -2.57
C GLU A 135 -13.92 3.12 -3.64
N LEU A 136 -12.62 2.84 -3.74
CA LEU A 136 -11.78 3.40 -4.80
C LEU A 136 -12.23 2.92 -6.17
N ALA A 137 -12.54 1.63 -6.32
CA ALA A 137 -13.06 1.06 -7.56
C ALA A 137 -14.33 1.77 -8.03
N LYS A 138 -15.29 1.99 -7.12
CA LYS A 138 -16.54 2.71 -7.42
C LYS A 138 -16.31 4.16 -7.84
N ARG A 139 -15.34 4.84 -7.24
CA ARG A 139 -14.96 6.22 -7.64
C ARG A 139 -14.34 6.21 -9.04
N ALA A 140 -13.40 5.31 -9.28
CA ALA A 140 -12.68 5.18 -10.54
C ALA A 140 -13.56 4.71 -11.71
N GLU A 141 -14.66 3.98 -11.45
CA GLU A 141 -15.64 3.56 -12.46
C GLU A 141 -16.24 4.75 -13.24
N LYS A 142 -16.37 5.92 -12.59
CA LYS A 142 -16.84 7.17 -13.24
C LYS A 142 -15.88 7.67 -14.32
N HIS A 143 -14.64 7.20 -14.32
CA HIS A 143 -13.53 7.63 -15.17
C HIS A 143 -13.02 6.51 -16.08
N LEU A 144 -13.90 5.57 -16.46
CA LEU A 144 -13.52 4.42 -17.28
C LEU A 144 -12.84 4.81 -18.61
N ARG A 145 -13.25 5.94 -19.20
CA ARG A 145 -12.64 6.49 -20.43
C ARG A 145 -11.21 6.95 -20.19
N ASP A 146 -10.99 7.72 -19.13
CA ASP A 146 -9.68 8.26 -18.74
C ASP A 146 -8.70 7.12 -18.39
N LEU A 147 -9.19 6.08 -17.71
CA LEU A 147 -8.41 4.88 -17.40
C LEU A 147 -8.03 4.06 -18.64
N SER A 148 -8.83 4.12 -19.70
CA SER A 148 -8.57 3.41 -20.95
C SER A 148 -7.40 4.03 -21.74
N GLY A 149 -7.04 5.28 -21.45
CA GLY A 149 -5.97 6.00 -22.14
C GLY A 149 -6.36 6.48 -23.54
N VAL A 150 -7.66 6.51 -23.85
CA VAL A 150 -8.17 7.19 -25.03
C VAL A 150 -8.21 8.66 -24.67
N ALA A 151 -7.21 9.42 -25.11
CA ALA A 151 -7.31 10.88 -25.09
C ALA A 151 -8.58 11.30 -25.87
N PRO A 152 -9.26 12.38 -25.48
CA PRO A 152 -10.42 12.88 -26.21
C PRO A 152 -10.12 13.12 -27.69
#